data_AF-A0A1J5GN69-F1
#
_entry.id   AF-A0A1J5GN69-F1
#
_cell.length_a   1.000
_cell.length_b   1.000
_cell.length_c   1.000
_cell.angle_alpha   90.00
_cell.angle_beta   90.00
_cell.angle_gamma   90.00
#
_symmetry.space_group_name_H-M   'P 1'
#
loop_
_entity.id
_entity.type
_entity.pdbx_description
1 polymer ?
#
loop_
_entity_poly.entity_id
_entity_poly.type
_entity_poly.pdbx_seq_one_letter_code
_entity_poly.pdbx_strand_id
1 'polypeptide(L)' 'MPEDNRNVWSWGFTSGAENWNGRLAMIGFVAALAIELTSGQGVLHFWGLL' A
#
# COMPACT_ATOMS: atom_id res chain seq x y z
N MET A 1 -19.41 -20.27 -13.33
CA MET A 1 -19.04 -18.94 -12.80
C MET A 1 -17.92 -18.44 -13.68
N PRO A 2 -18.01 -17.29 -14.37
CA PRO A 2 -16.87 -16.78 -15.11
C PRO A 2 -15.75 -16.57 -14.10
N GLU A 3 -14.62 -17.19 -14.39
CA GLU A 3 -13.36 -17.05 -13.70
C GLU A 3 -12.89 -15.60 -13.88
N ASP A 4 -13.45 -14.70 -13.06
CA ASP A 4 -13.02 -13.31 -12.94
C ASP A 4 -11.55 -13.36 -12.56
N ASN A 5 -10.72 -13.05 -13.54
CA ASN A 5 -9.28 -13.12 -13.43
C ASN A 5 -8.82 -11.90 -12.62
N ARG A 6 -9.17 -11.86 -11.32
CA ARG A 6 -8.86 -10.80 -10.33
C ARG A 6 -7.35 -10.52 -10.20
N ASN A 7 -6.54 -11.40 -10.77
CA ASN A 7 -5.08 -11.43 -10.72
C ASN A 7 -4.40 -11.04 -12.05
N VAL A 8 -5.14 -10.74 -13.13
CA VAL A 8 -4.51 -10.10 -14.29
C VAL A 8 -4.31 -8.60 -14.05
N TRP A 9 -3.08 -8.18 -14.25
CA TRP A 9 -2.72 -6.77 -14.31
C TRP A 9 -3.24 -6.16 -15.61
N SER A 10 -4.52 -5.81 -15.58
CA SER A 10 -5.21 -5.15 -16.68
C SER A 10 -5.26 -3.66 -16.39
N TRP A 11 -4.72 -2.86 -17.30
CA TRP A 11 -4.76 -1.41 -17.24
C TRP A 11 -6.18 -0.92 -17.55
N GLY A 12 -6.89 -0.40 -16.54
CA GLY A 12 -8.28 0.09 -16.62
C GLY A 12 -9.01 0.02 -15.28
N PHE A 13 -10.23 0.59 -15.19
CA PHE A 13 -11.11 0.43 -14.01
C PHE A 13 -11.73 -0.98 -14.01
N THR A 14 -10.93 -1.98 -13.69
CA THR A 14 -11.34 -3.39 -13.59
C THR A 14 -11.05 -3.92 -12.20
N SER A 15 -11.84 -4.90 -11.75
CA SER A 15 -11.75 -5.47 -10.40
C SER A 15 -10.37 -6.04 -10.04
N GLY A 16 -9.55 -6.40 -11.03
CA GLY A 16 -8.15 -6.78 -10.80
C GLY A 16 -7.25 -5.61 -10.39
N ALA A 17 -7.44 -4.43 -10.97
CA ALA A 17 -6.66 -3.23 -10.64
C ALA A 17 -7.02 -2.67 -9.26
N GLU A 18 -8.30 -2.74 -8.89
CA GLU A 18 -8.79 -2.33 -7.56
C GLU A 18 -8.19 -3.21 -6.44
N ASN A 19 -8.15 -4.53 -6.65
CA ASN A 19 -7.57 -5.47 -5.69
C ASN A 19 -6.04 -5.29 -5.55
N TRP A 20 -5.35 -4.98 -6.65
CA TRP A 20 -3.93 -4.65 -6.63
C TRP A 20 -3.65 -3.33 -5.89
N ASN A 21 -4.45 -2.29 -6.14
CA ASN A 21 -4.32 -1.01 -5.42
C ASN A 21 -4.57 -1.20 -3.92
N GLY A 22 -5.61 -1.95 -3.53
CA GLY A 22 -5.88 -2.27 -2.13
C GLY A 22 -4.73 -2.98 -1.43
N ARG A 23 -4.07 -3.95 -2.10
CA ARG A 23 -2.89 -4.64 -1.56
C ARG A 23 -1.69 -3.71 -1.42
N LEU A 24 -1.42 -2.88 -2.42
CA LEU A 24 -0.35 -1.90 -2.37
C LEU A 24 -0.56 -0.88 -1.24
N ALA A 25 -1.82 -0.46 -1.01
CA ALA A 25 -2.17 0.44 0.09
C ALA A 25 -1.92 -0.21 1.47
N MET A 26 -2.32 -1.49 1.65
CA MET A 26 -2.05 -2.21 2.90
C MET A 26 -0.54 -2.37 3.16
N ILE A 27 0.24 -2.70 2.13
CA ILE A 27 1.71 -2.82 2.24
C ILE A 27 2.33 -1.46 2.55
N GLY A 28 1.90 -0.38 1.86
CA GLY A 28 2.36 0.97 2.10
C GLY A 28 2.08 1.44 3.53
N PHE A 29 0.90 1.11 4.08
CA PHE A 29 0.54 1.42 5.45
C PHE A 29 1.39 0.67 6.46
N VAL A 30 1.59 -0.64 6.28
CA VAL A 30 2.46 -1.44 7.15
C VAL A 30 3.92 -0.97 7.05
N ALA A 31 4.40 -0.62 5.86
CA ALA A 31 5.74 -0.08 5.67
C ALA A 31 5.91 1.28 6.35
N ALA A 32 4.91 2.16 6.27
CA ALA A 32 4.90 3.43 6.99
C ALA A 32 4.99 3.22 8.51
N LEU A 33 4.13 2.36 9.06
CA LEU A 33 4.17 2.00 10.48
C LEU A 33 5.50 1.37 10.88
N ALA A 34 6.05 0.48 10.05
CA ALA A 34 7.34 -0.16 10.30
C ALA A 34 8.47 0.88 10.35
N ILE A 35 8.49 1.83 9.42
CA ILE A 35 9.46 2.94 9.38
C ILE A 35 9.30 3.83 10.62
N GLU A 36 8.07 4.14 11.03
CA GLU A 36 7.79 4.90 12.26
C GLU A 36 8.33 4.20 13.50
N LEU A 37 8.22 2.86 13.57
CA LEU A 37 8.70 2.05 14.68
C LEU A 37 10.22 1.86 14.69
N THR A 38 10.86 1.54 13.56
CA THR A 38 12.32 1.35 13.51
C THR A 38 13.10 2.65 13.61
N SER A 39 12.54 3.76 13.11
CA SER A 39 13.15 5.08 13.28
C SER A 39 13.08 5.54 14.75
N GLY A 40 12.14 5.05 15.56
CA GLY A 40 11.97 5.46 16.97
C GLY A 40 11.69 6.96 17.16
N GLN A 41 11.46 7.63 16.05
CA GLN A 41 11.39 9.05 15.81
C GLN A 41 10.35 9.14 14.71
N GLY A 42 9.11 9.43 15.09
CA GLY A 42 7.97 9.46 14.17
C GLY A 42 8.29 10.33 12.95
N VAL A 43 7.51 10.18 11.87
CA VAL A 43 7.68 10.92 10.59
C VAL A 43 8.02 12.41 10.78
N LEU A 44 7.53 13.03 11.86
CA LEU A 44 7.85 14.41 12.28
C LEU A 44 9.34 14.70 12.55
N HIS A 45 10.13 13.75 13.07
CA HIS A 45 11.57 13.94 13.31
C HIS A 45 12.41 13.63 12.07
N PHE A 46 11.98 12.69 11.21
CA PHE A 46 12.58 12.54 9.88
C PHE A 46 12.38 13.82 9.03
N TRP A 47 11.28 14.54 9.26
CA TRP A 47 11.01 15.87 8.70
C TRP A 47 11.63 17.04 9.49
N GLY A 48 12.50 16.78 10.47
CA GLY A 48 13.27 17.80 11.19
C GLY A 48 12.43 18.84 11.96
N LEU A 49 11.20 18.51 12.36
CA LEU A 49 10.28 19.43 13.04
C LEU A 49 10.46 19.48 14.57
N LEU A 50 11.36 18.68 15.14
CA LEU A 50 11.75 18.70 16.56
C LEU A 50 13.27 18.78 16.71
#